data_AF-A0A7S1ZX26-F1
#
_entry.id   AF-A0A7S1ZX26-F1
#
_cell.length_a   1.000
_cell.length_b   1.000
_cell.length_c   1.000
_cell.angle_alpha   90.00
_cell.angle_beta   90.00
_cell.angle_gamma   90.00
#
_symmetry.space_group_name_H-M   'P 1'
#
loop_
_entity.id
_entity.type
_entity.pdbx_description
1 polymer ?
#
loop_
_entity_poly.entity_id
_entity_poly.type
_entity_poly.pdbx_seq_one_letter_code
_entity_poly.pdbx_strand_id
1 'polypeptide(L)'
;MIWGALNSVLLTVVVFAGATFLVVWEVTRPFLKKVIAILIGITATLTFKTILVTVLGRVNYAAFYRKRPWIGNVSGVALECWHLGLTTGYMLARTIKLIVAALLYVGRVDTPFLGEGIGNIGPVNLDAFPTIYRKGLLSAEAHRHPYIERLGYLYLLKIKHGSNFATTSGSVWRLLFVFSLMPWLRKYRIANDDDLPEGLLLQKLAIKSDTKYEQIILQQQQEIRMLREENRELGEGDDSKNNNKADELDDEGSQHSKNVAVIIGEDDE
;
A
#
# COMPACT_ATOMS: atom_id res chain seq x y z
N MET A 1 44.01 -29.03 6.14
CA MET A 1 44.09 -28.33 4.83
C MET A 1 42.74 -28.25 4.13
N ILE A 2 41.95 -29.33 4.06
CA ILE A 2 40.63 -29.37 3.39
C ILE A 2 39.66 -28.27 3.85
N TRP A 3 39.55 -28.02 5.16
CA TRP A 3 38.66 -26.99 5.72
C TRP A 3 39.02 -25.55 5.28
N GLY A 4 40.31 -25.26 5.07
CA GLY A 4 40.74 -23.96 4.58
C GLY A 4 40.34 -23.75 3.12
N ALA A 5 40.50 -24.79 2.29
CA ALA A 5 40.04 -24.76 0.90
C ALA A 5 38.51 -24.58 0.83
N LEU A 6 37.74 -25.33 1.63
CA LEU A 6 36.28 -25.23 1.68
C LEU A 6 35.80 -23.82 2.06
N ASN A 7 36.39 -23.22 3.11
CA ASN A 7 36.03 -21.86 3.53
C ASN A 7 36.39 -20.82 2.48
N SER A 8 37.52 -20.98 1.79
CA SER A 8 37.92 -20.06 0.70
C SER A 8 36.95 -20.13 -0.49
N VAL A 9 36.50 -21.33 -0.88
CA VAL A 9 35.51 -21.52 -1.95
C VAL A 9 34.16 -20.93 -1.54
N LEU A 10 33.68 -21.20 -0.32
CA LEU A 10 32.41 -20.66 0.15
C LEU A 10 32.43 -19.12 0.20
N LEU A 11 33.51 -18.52 0.70
CA LEU A 11 33.66 -17.06 0.74
C LEU A 11 33.69 -16.47 -0.68
N THR A 12 34.40 -17.10 -1.61
CA THR A 12 34.42 -16.70 -3.01
C THR A 12 33.02 -16.74 -3.61
N VAL A 13 32.28 -17.84 -3.42
CA VAL A 13 30.90 -17.97 -3.91
C VAL A 13 30.00 -16.90 -3.32
N VAL A 14 30.04 -16.66 -2.00
CA VAL A 14 29.21 -15.64 -1.34
C VAL A 14 29.52 -14.24 -1.85
N VAL A 15 30.79 -13.89 -2.03
CA VAL A 15 31.19 -12.56 -2.52
C VAL A 15 30.74 -12.35 -3.97
N PHE A 16 31.01 -13.30 -4.87
CA PHE A 16 30.64 -13.16 -6.27
C PHE A 16 29.14 -13.30 -6.50
N ALA A 17 28.49 -14.31 -5.91
CA ALA A 17 27.04 -14.49 -6.01
C ALA A 17 26.31 -13.30 -5.39
N GLY A 18 26.75 -12.84 -4.21
CA GLY A 18 26.20 -11.65 -3.55
C GLY A 18 26.35 -10.38 -4.40
N ALA A 19 27.53 -10.16 -5.01
CA ALA A 19 27.74 -9.02 -5.90
C ALA A 19 26.85 -9.10 -7.15
N THR A 20 26.75 -10.26 -7.80
CA THR A 20 25.85 -10.45 -8.95
C THR A 20 24.39 -10.30 -8.57
N PHE A 21 23.99 -10.79 -7.40
CA PHE A 21 22.65 -10.66 -6.86
C PHE A 21 22.29 -9.18 -6.65
N LEU A 22 23.19 -8.37 -6.07
CA LEU A 22 22.97 -6.93 -5.90
C LEU A 22 22.80 -6.19 -7.23
N VAL A 23 23.44 -6.66 -8.31
CA VAL A 23 23.33 -6.09 -9.66
C VAL A 23 22.00 -6.48 -10.32
N VAL A 24 21.57 -7.72 -10.15
CA VAL A 24 20.38 -8.29 -10.80
C VAL A 24 19.09 -7.88 -10.06
N TRP A 25 19.13 -7.77 -8.74
CA TRP A 25 17.97 -7.49 -7.91
C TRP A 25 17.35 -6.11 -8.20
N GLU A 26 16.07 -6.11 -8.57
CA GLU A 26 15.39 -4.93 -9.12
C GLU A 26 15.33 -3.75 -8.14
N VAL A 27 15.18 -4.03 -6.84
CA VAL A 27 15.09 -3.00 -5.79
C VAL A 27 16.43 -2.27 -5.60
N THR A 28 17.56 -2.98 -5.71
CA THR A 28 18.91 -2.40 -5.47
C THR A 28 19.53 -1.82 -6.73
N ARG A 29 19.12 -2.30 -7.92
CA ARG A 29 19.61 -1.87 -9.22
C ARG A 29 19.64 -0.34 -9.45
N PRO A 30 18.60 0.46 -9.15
CA PRO A 30 18.64 1.91 -9.37
C PRO A 30 19.65 2.62 -8.47
N PHE A 31 19.82 2.16 -7.23
CA PHE A 31 20.85 2.67 -6.32
C PHE A 31 22.25 2.32 -6.84
N LEU A 32 22.46 1.06 -7.24
CA LEU A 32 23.76 0.60 -7.73
C LEU A 32 24.21 1.35 -8.99
N LYS A 33 23.29 1.62 -9.93
CA LYS A 33 23.59 2.45 -11.12
C LYS A 33 24.13 3.84 -10.75
N LYS A 34 23.55 4.49 -9.72
CA LYS A 34 24.03 5.78 -9.22
C LYS A 34 25.42 5.67 -8.60
N VAL A 35 25.66 4.64 -7.79
CA VAL A 35 26.98 4.40 -7.18
C VAL A 35 28.05 4.12 -8.24
N ILE A 36 27.76 3.27 -9.22
CA ILE A 36 28.68 2.98 -10.33
C ILE A 36 29.00 4.26 -11.12
N ALA A 37 27.99 5.07 -11.44
CA ALA A 37 28.22 6.34 -12.14
C ALA A 37 29.13 7.30 -11.34
N ILE A 38 28.95 7.38 -10.02
CA ILE A 38 29.82 8.17 -9.14
C ILE A 38 31.24 7.61 -9.14
N LEU A 39 31.41 6.30 -9.01
CA LEU A 39 32.72 5.64 -9.03
C LEU A 39 33.45 5.85 -10.37
N ILE A 40 32.74 5.77 -11.50
CA ILE A 40 33.29 6.08 -12.82
C ILE A 40 33.75 7.53 -12.88
N GLY A 41 32.96 8.48 -12.37
CA GLY A 41 33.35 9.89 -12.31
C GLY A 41 34.59 10.14 -11.45
N ILE A 42 34.66 9.52 -10.27
CA ILE A 42 35.83 9.63 -9.36
C ILE A 42 37.06 9.00 -10.00
N THR A 43 36.95 7.79 -10.56
CA THR A 43 38.08 7.13 -11.21
C THR A 43 38.57 7.91 -12.42
N ALA A 44 37.67 8.39 -13.29
CA ALA A 44 38.03 9.23 -14.43
C ALA A 44 38.77 10.51 -14.00
N THR A 45 38.26 11.25 -13.00
CA THR A 45 38.92 12.47 -12.52
C THR A 45 40.28 12.20 -11.87
N LEU A 46 40.42 11.11 -11.11
CA LEU A 46 41.70 10.69 -10.53
C LEU A 46 42.70 10.27 -11.62
N THR A 47 42.28 9.48 -12.61
CA THR A 47 43.16 9.10 -13.74
C THR A 47 43.62 10.32 -14.52
N PHE A 48 42.71 11.25 -14.83
CA PHE A 48 43.06 12.50 -15.51
C PHE A 48 44.06 13.33 -14.71
N LYS A 49 43.85 13.48 -13.41
CA LYS A 49 44.79 14.17 -12.51
C LYS A 49 46.16 13.50 -12.50
N THR A 50 46.22 12.18 -12.37
CA THR A 50 47.48 11.43 -12.35
C THR A 50 48.25 11.57 -13.66
N ILE A 51 47.56 11.50 -14.81
CA ILE A 51 48.15 11.74 -16.12
C ILE A 51 48.71 13.17 -16.20
N LEU A 52 47.91 14.16 -15.82
CA LEU A 52 48.30 15.57 -15.84
C LEU A 52 49.55 15.82 -14.97
N VAL A 53 49.57 15.30 -13.74
CA VAL A 53 50.70 15.43 -12.81
C VAL A 53 51.93 14.71 -13.35
N THR A 54 51.78 13.54 -13.95
CA THR A 54 52.91 12.78 -14.53
C THR A 54 53.50 13.50 -15.72
N VAL A 55 52.67 14.04 -16.61
CA VAL A 55 53.10 14.81 -17.79
C VAL A 55 53.78 16.10 -17.36
N LEU A 56 53.16 16.89 -16.48
CA LEU A 56 53.75 18.12 -15.94
C LEU A 56 55.04 17.83 -15.17
N GLY A 57 55.08 16.72 -14.42
CA GLY A 57 56.26 16.25 -13.71
C GLY A 57 57.43 15.99 -14.65
N ARG A 58 57.21 15.23 -15.73
CA ARG A 58 58.24 14.96 -16.75
C ARG A 58 58.71 16.22 -17.48
N VAL A 59 57.84 17.20 -17.68
CA VAL A 59 58.18 18.46 -18.36
C VAL A 59 58.97 19.41 -17.46
N ASN A 60 58.61 19.49 -16.18
CA ASN A 60 59.15 20.49 -15.25
C ASN A 60 60.37 20.00 -14.46
N TYR A 61 60.52 18.69 -14.28
CA TYR A 61 61.58 18.07 -13.49
C TYR A 61 62.46 17.17 -14.36
N ALA A 62 63.77 17.27 -14.15
CA ALA A 62 64.75 16.34 -14.69
C ALA A 62 65.51 15.74 -13.50
N ALA A 63 65.21 14.47 -13.19
CA ALA A 63 65.66 13.81 -11.95
C ALA A 63 65.30 14.64 -10.70
N PHE A 64 66.28 14.95 -9.85
CA PHE A 64 66.10 15.74 -8.62
C PHE A 64 66.14 17.27 -8.84
N TYR A 65 66.34 17.74 -10.08
CA TYR A 65 66.48 19.17 -10.38
C TYR A 65 65.26 19.73 -11.12
N ARG A 66 64.83 20.94 -10.74
CA ARG A 66 63.77 21.70 -11.42
C ARG A 66 64.35 22.33 -12.70
N LYS A 67 63.94 21.85 -13.87
CA LYS A 67 64.36 22.39 -15.16
C LYS A 67 63.71 23.75 -15.46
N ARG A 68 62.46 23.93 -15.02
CA ARG A 68 61.66 25.15 -15.22
C ARG A 68 60.84 25.49 -13.96
N PRO A 69 61.40 26.22 -12.99
CA PRO A 69 60.76 26.45 -11.69
C PRO A 69 59.45 27.26 -11.81
N TRP A 70 59.36 28.20 -12.76
CA TRP A 70 58.17 29.03 -12.92
C TRP A 70 56.95 28.22 -13.39
N ILE A 71 57.12 27.32 -14.36
CA ILE A 71 56.04 26.44 -14.84
C ILE A 71 55.59 25.50 -13.72
N GLY A 72 56.55 24.95 -12.96
CA GLY A 72 56.27 24.12 -11.79
C GLY A 72 55.35 24.83 -10.80
N ASN A 73 55.68 26.07 -10.44
CA ASN A 73 54.88 26.87 -9.51
C ASN A 73 53.48 27.16 -10.07
N VAL A 74 53.36 27.61 -11.32
CA VAL A 74 52.05 27.87 -11.96
C VAL A 74 51.19 26.61 -12.01
N SER A 75 51.78 25.48 -12.37
CA SER A 75 51.07 24.20 -12.44
C SER A 75 50.63 23.67 -11.07
N GLY A 76 51.42 23.93 -10.02
CA GLY A 76 51.05 23.63 -8.64
C GLY A 76 49.84 24.45 -8.19
N VAL A 77 49.88 25.77 -8.40
CA VAL A 77 48.76 26.67 -8.10
C VAL A 77 47.51 26.27 -8.89
N ALA A 78 47.64 25.91 -10.17
CA ALA A 78 46.51 25.46 -10.99
C ALA A 78 45.87 24.17 -10.43
N LEU A 79 46.68 23.21 -9.96
CA LEU A 79 46.19 21.97 -9.35
C LEU A 79 45.52 22.21 -7.99
N GLU A 80 46.03 23.14 -7.19
CA GLU A 80 45.41 23.56 -5.93
C GLU A 80 44.06 24.27 -6.19
N CYS A 81 44.02 25.19 -7.15
CA CYS A 81 42.78 25.84 -7.59
C CYS A 81 41.76 24.83 -8.12
N TRP A 82 42.18 23.80 -8.85
CA TRP A 82 41.30 22.71 -9.30
C TRP A 82 40.68 21.97 -8.12
N HIS A 83 41.49 21.62 -7.11
CA HIS A 83 41.01 20.95 -5.91
C HIS A 83 40.03 21.83 -5.13
N LEU A 84 40.37 23.11 -4.92
CA LEU A 84 39.49 24.09 -4.28
C LEU A 84 38.17 24.26 -5.03
N GLY A 85 38.21 24.28 -6.37
CA GLY A 85 37.02 24.34 -7.21
C GLY A 85 36.11 23.13 -7.02
N LEU A 86 36.67 21.91 -7.01
CA LEU A 86 35.90 20.69 -6.78
C LEU A 86 35.28 20.65 -5.37
N THR A 87 36.04 20.98 -4.33
CA THR A 87 35.53 20.99 -2.95
C THR A 87 34.44 22.05 -2.77
N THR A 88 34.64 23.24 -3.33
CA THR A 88 33.66 24.34 -3.28
C THR A 88 32.39 23.99 -4.04
N GLY A 89 32.52 23.42 -5.24
CA GLY A 89 31.38 22.97 -6.04
C GLY A 89 30.55 21.90 -5.34
N TYR A 90 31.20 20.92 -4.70
CA TYR A 90 30.50 19.90 -3.91
C TYR A 90 29.75 20.51 -2.72
N MET A 91 30.39 21.40 -1.97
CA MET A 91 29.74 22.11 -0.85
C MET A 91 28.56 22.93 -1.33
N LEU A 92 28.70 23.67 -2.43
CA LEU A 92 27.61 24.46 -3.01
C LEU A 92 26.42 23.58 -3.42
N ALA A 93 26.68 22.47 -4.13
CA ALA A 93 25.64 21.53 -4.52
C ALA A 93 24.92 20.91 -3.30
N ARG A 94 25.65 20.63 -2.23
CA ARG A 94 25.07 20.16 -0.95
C ARG A 94 24.21 21.24 -0.31
N THR A 95 24.68 22.48 -0.25
CA THR A 95 23.94 23.61 0.29
C THR A 95 22.63 23.83 -0.46
N ILE A 96 22.65 23.79 -1.80
CA ILE A 96 21.43 23.91 -2.62
C ILE A 96 20.44 22.78 -2.28
N LYS A 97 20.90 21.53 -2.18
CA LYS A 97 20.02 20.40 -1.80
C LYS A 97 19.42 20.59 -0.42
N LEU A 98 20.18 21.10 0.54
CA LEU A 98 19.68 21.37 1.89
C LEU A 98 18.68 22.53 1.92
N ILE A 99 18.90 23.58 1.14
CA ILE A 99 17.95 24.70 1.00
C ILE A 99 16.64 24.20 0.38
N VAL A 100 16.71 23.42 -0.70
CA VAL A 100 15.51 22.86 -1.34
C VAL A 100 14.78 21.92 -0.38
N ALA A 101 15.50 21.05 0.34
CA ALA A 101 14.90 20.21 1.36
C ALA A 101 14.25 21.05 2.47
N ALA A 102 14.91 22.12 2.94
CA ALA A 102 14.33 23.03 3.93
C ALA A 102 13.02 23.64 3.42
N LEU A 103 13.01 24.21 2.21
CA LEU A 103 11.83 24.82 1.61
C LEU A 103 10.67 23.83 1.46
N LEU A 104 10.93 22.60 1.02
CA LEU A 104 9.91 21.57 0.88
C LEU A 104 9.37 21.07 2.23
N TYR A 105 10.21 21.07 3.27
CA TYR A 105 9.83 20.57 4.60
C TYR A 105 9.29 21.64 5.55
N VAL A 106 9.44 22.94 5.28
CA VAL A 106 8.89 24.03 6.11
C VAL A 106 7.37 23.86 6.34
N GLY A 107 6.65 23.31 5.36
CA GLY A 107 5.20 23.08 5.48
C GLY A 107 4.79 21.80 6.22
N ARG A 108 5.72 20.89 6.55
CA ARG A 108 5.42 19.62 7.23
C ARG A 108 5.68 19.70 8.71
N VAL A 109 4.64 19.50 9.51
CA VAL A 109 4.71 19.48 10.99
C VAL A 109 5.07 18.11 11.57
N ASP A 110 4.89 17.03 10.80
CA ASP A 110 5.00 15.66 11.32
C ASP A 110 6.45 15.15 11.42
N THR A 111 7.37 15.73 10.64
CA THR A 111 8.74 15.20 10.47
C THR A 111 9.76 16.22 10.94
N PRO A 112 10.68 15.87 11.86
CA PRO A 112 11.75 16.78 12.24
C PRO A 112 12.67 17.07 11.06
N PHE A 113 12.99 18.35 10.87
CA PHE A 113 13.89 18.78 9.80
C PHE A 113 15.35 18.57 10.20
N LEU A 114 15.66 18.81 11.48
CA LEU A 114 16.98 18.60 12.06
C LEU A 114 17.15 17.13 12.48
N GLY A 115 18.37 16.62 12.38
CA GLY A 115 18.71 15.29 12.90
C GLY A 115 18.57 15.22 14.41
N GLU A 116 18.46 14.01 14.97
CA GLU A 116 18.33 13.81 16.41
C GLU A 116 19.49 14.46 17.18
N GLY A 117 19.16 15.28 18.18
CA GLY A 117 20.13 16.04 18.98
C GLY A 117 20.66 17.32 18.33
N ILE A 118 20.38 17.55 17.04
CA ILE A 118 20.75 18.79 16.35
C ILE A 118 19.65 19.83 16.60
N GLY A 119 20.05 21.02 17.04
CA GLY A 119 19.13 22.13 17.32
C GLY A 119 18.71 22.27 18.78
N ASN A 120 19.21 21.41 19.67
CA ASN A 120 19.09 21.58 21.11
C ASN A 120 20.27 22.44 21.61
N ILE A 121 20.11 23.75 21.59
CA ILE A 121 21.12 24.69 22.11
C ILE A 121 20.75 25.00 23.56
N GLY A 122 21.22 24.15 24.47
CA GLY A 122 20.90 24.23 25.90
C GLY A 122 19.40 24.01 26.14
N PRO A 123 18.68 24.96 26.79
CA PRO A 123 17.24 24.83 27.02
C PRO A 123 16.40 25.17 25.78
N VAL A 124 17.00 25.66 24.70
CA VAL A 124 16.29 26.09 23.49
C VAL A 124 16.35 25.00 22.44
N ASN A 125 15.18 24.49 22.04
CA ASN A 125 15.04 23.57 20.91
C ASN A 125 14.62 24.37 19.68
N LEU A 126 15.49 24.44 18.68
CA LEU A 126 15.26 25.19 17.44
C LEU A 126 14.11 24.60 16.60
N ASP A 127 13.85 23.29 16.69
CA ASP A 127 12.78 22.59 15.98
C ASP A 127 11.82 21.90 16.96
N ALA A 128 11.07 22.70 17.72
CA ALA A 128 10.16 22.18 18.75
C ALA A 128 8.81 21.69 18.20
N PHE A 129 8.42 22.10 16.99
CA PHE A 129 7.08 21.87 16.43
C PHE A 129 6.71 20.38 16.30
N PRO A 130 7.54 19.50 15.73
CA PRO A 130 7.23 18.07 15.61
C PRO A 130 7.00 17.41 16.98
N THR A 131 7.75 17.87 18.00
CA THR A 131 7.61 17.37 19.37
C THR A 131 6.27 17.80 19.98
N ILE A 132 5.88 19.06 19.77
CA ILE A 132 4.58 19.57 20.24
C ILE A 132 3.44 18.87 19.52
N TYR A 133 3.53 18.72 18.19
CA TYR A 133 2.54 18.03 17.38
C TYR A 133 2.36 16.57 17.83
N ARG A 134 3.46 15.83 18.01
CA ARG A 134 3.42 14.44 18.49
C ARG A 134 2.80 14.33 19.88
N LYS A 135 3.09 15.27 20.80
CA LYS A 135 2.44 15.33 22.12
C LYS A 135 0.94 15.57 22.00
N GLY A 136 0.52 16.47 21.10
CA GLY A 136 -0.89 16.73 20.81
C GLY A 136 -1.59 15.50 20.25
N LEU A 137 -0.96 14.81 19.29
CA LEU A 137 -1.47 13.58 18.69
C LEU A 137 -1.65 12.47 19.74
N LEU A 138 -0.62 12.24 20.57
CA LEU A 138 -0.69 11.24 21.64
C LEU A 138 -1.75 11.57 22.69
N SER A 139 -1.92 12.85 23.04
CA SER A 139 -2.99 13.29 23.93
C SER A 139 -4.37 13.05 23.32
N ALA A 140 -4.54 13.41 22.04
CA ALA A 140 -5.79 13.17 21.32
C ALA A 140 -6.11 11.67 21.21
N GLU A 141 -5.12 10.83 20.93
CA GLU A 141 -5.25 9.37 20.87
C GLU A 141 -5.59 8.78 22.25
N ALA A 142 -4.97 9.28 23.32
CA ALA A 142 -5.26 8.86 24.69
C ALA A 142 -6.70 9.21 25.11
N HIS A 143 -7.23 10.35 24.68
CA HIS A 143 -8.58 10.81 25.04
C HIS A 143 -9.68 10.26 24.13
N ARG A 144 -9.39 10.07 22.84
CA ARG A 144 -10.36 9.64 21.81
C ARG A 144 -9.89 8.36 21.15
N HIS A 145 -9.67 7.35 21.97
CA HIS A 145 -9.30 6.05 21.45
C HIS A 145 -10.55 5.38 20.85
N PRO A 146 -10.59 5.10 19.53
CA PRO A 146 -11.80 4.58 18.87
C PRO A 146 -12.31 3.29 19.51
N TYR A 147 -11.42 2.42 19.98
CA TYR A 147 -11.81 1.22 20.72
C TYR A 147 -12.48 1.49 22.06
N ILE A 148 -11.98 2.46 22.85
CA ILE A 148 -12.57 2.79 24.16
C ILE A 148 -13.96 3.40 23.97
N GLU A 149 -14.12 4.29 22.99
CA GLU A 149 -15.44 4.85 22.66
C GLU A 149 -16.44 3.78 22.23
N ARG A 150 -16.02 2.85 21.35
CA ARG A 150 -16.88 1.73 20.91
C ARG A 150 -17.23 0.79 22.06
N LEU A 151 -16.28 0.52 22.97
CA LEU A 151 -16.51 -0.25 24.20
C LEU A 151 -17.49 0.44 25.15
N GLY A 152 -17.30 1.74 25.37
CA GLY A 152 -18.21 2.56 26.18
C GLY A 152 -19.63 2.55 25.62
N TYR A 153 -19.77 2.74 24.30
CA TYR A 153 -21.05 2.67 23.61
C TYR A 153 -21.72 1.28 23.74
N LEU A 154 -20.94 0.20 23.61
CA LEU A 154 -21.42 -1.16 23.83
C LEU A 154 -21.94 -1.36 25.26
N TYR A 155 -21.22 -0.84 26.25
CA TYR A 155 -21.62 -0.92 27.65
C TYR A 155 -22.91 -0.14 27.93
N LEU A 156 -23.05 1.06 27.34
CA LEU A 156 -24.29 1.85 27.43
C LEU A 156 -25.48 1.13 26.77
N LEU A 157 -25.28 0.49 25.62
CA LEU A 157 -26.31 -0.32 24.97
C LEU A 157 -26.71 -1.53 25.81
N LYS A 158 -25.75 -2.18 26.49
CA LYS A 158 -26.03 -3.27 27.42
C LYS A 158 -26.94 -2.81 28.56
N ILE A 159 -26.67 -1.64 29.14
CA ILE A 159 -27.52 -1.07 30.20
C ILE A 159 -28.91 -0.73 29.64
N LYS A 160 -28.97 -0.09 28.47
CA LYS A 160 -30.23 0.32 27.84
C LYS A 160 -31.17 -0.85 27.53
N HIS A 161 -30.64 -1.97 27.06
CA HIS A 161 -31.43 -3.12 26.62
C HIS A 161 -31.55 -4.25 27.66
N GLY A 162 -30.84 -4.16 28.79
CA GLY A 162 -30.97 -5.11 29.91
C GLY A 162 -30.80 -6.57 29.49
N SER A 163 -31.78 -7.41 29.84
CA SER A 163 -31.80 -8.84 29.50
C SER A 163 -31.89 -9.11 27.99
N ASN A 164 -32.44 -8.18 27.21
CA ASN A 164 -32.60 -8.34 25.76
C ASN A 164 -31.29 -8.11 24.99
N PHE A 165 -30.24 -7.65 25.65
CA PHE A 165 -28.94 -7.44 25.03
C PHE A 165 -28.27 -8.74 24.56
N ALA A 166 -28.60 -9.89 25.16
CA ALA A 166 -28.04 -11.20 24.78
C ALA A 166 -28.86 -11.94 23.70
N THR A 167 -29.77 -11.25 23.01
CA THR A 167 -30.52 -11.81 21.88
C THR A 167 -29.64 -11.94 20.62
N THR A 168 -30.17 -12.50 19.54
CA THR A 168 -29.49 -12.64 18.24
C THR A 168 -28.76 -11.36 17.79
N SER A 169 -29.37 -10.19 18.03
CA SER A 169 -28.75 -8.89 17.77
C SER A 169 -27.45 -8.67 18.55
N GLY A 170 -27.40 -9.03 19.84
CA GLY A 170 -26.17 -8.94 20.65
C GLY A 170 -25.07 -9.91 20.23
N SER A 171 -25.45 -11.05 19.66
CA SER A 171 -24.49 -12.02 19.10
C SER A 171 -23.79 -11.47 17.84
N VAL A 172 -24.54 -10.77 16.97
CA VAL A 172 -24.00 -10.08 15.78
C VAL A 172 -23.03 -8.98 16.21
N TRP A 173 -23.36 -8.23 17.27
CA TRP A 173 -22.48 -7.21 17.81
C TRP A 173 -21.20 -7.77 18.45
N ARG A 174 -21.26 -8.90 19.17
CA ARG A 174 -20.04 -9.59 19.64
C ARG A 174 -19.16 -10.06 18.49
N LEU A 175 -19.75 -10.53 17.40
CA LEU A 175 -19.04 -10.95 16.20
C LEU A 175 -18.33 -9.76 15.53
N LEU A 176 -19.04 -8.63 15.40
CA LEU A 176 -18.47 -7.39 14.85
C LEU A 176 -17.33 -6.87 15.74
N PHE A 177 -17.49 -6.98 17.06
CA PHE A 177 -16.47 -6.61 18.04
C PHE A 177 -15.23 -7.51 17.96
N VAL A 178 -15.40 -8.83 17.89
CA VAL A 178 -14.29 -9.79 17.72
C VAL A 178 -13.58 -9.58 16.39
N PHE A 179 -14.32 -9.29 15.31
CA PHE A 179 -13.72 -8.99 14.00
C PHE A 179 -12.91 -7.70 14.01
N SER A 180 -13.37 -6.67 14.73
CA SER A 180 -12.71 -5.37 14.78
C SER A 180 -11.49 -5.36 15.69
N LEU A 181 -11.54 -6.08 16.81
CA LEU A 181 -10.50 -6.00 17.86
C LEU A 181 -9.52 -7.15 17.86
N MET A 182 -9.91 -8.32 17.37
CA MET A 182 -9.08 -9.52 17.42
C MET A 182 -9.03 -10.20 16.04
N PRO A 183 -8.57 -9.51 14.98
CA PRO A 183 -8.47 -10.11 13.65
C PRO A 183 -7.54 -11.34 13.63
N TRP A 184 -6.56 -11.41 14.54
CA TRP A 184 -5.71 -12.59 14.70
C TRP A 184 -6.48 -13.83 15.19
N LEU A 185 -7.55 -13.65 15.98
CA LEU A 185 -8.40 -14.75 16.44
C LEU A 185 -9.13 -15.42 15.27
N ARG A 186 -9.31 -14.73 14.14
CA ARG A 186 -9.80 -15.31 12.89
C ARG A 186 -8.81 -16.32 12.31
N LYS A 187 -7.51 -16.00 12.37
CA LYS A 187 -6.43 -16.87 11.89
C LYS A 187 -6.32 -18.15 12.73
N TYR A 188 -6.57 -18.06 14.04
CA TYR A 188 -6.49 -19.21 14.95
C TYR A 188 -7.80 -19.97 15.17
N ARG A 189 -8.97 -19.37 14.86
CA ARG A 189 -10.25 -20.09 14.90
C ARG A 189 -10.40 -21.09 13.75
N ILE A 190 -9.72 -20.85 12.62
CA ILE A 190 -9.80 -21.69 11.42
C ILE A 190 -8.69 -22.76 11.41
N ALA A 191 -7.61 -22.59 12.18
CA ALA A 191 -6.44 -23.46 12.16
C ALA A 191 -6.61 -24.86 12.80
N ASN A 192 -7.81 -25.23 13.27
CA ASN A 192 -8.12 -26.60 13.70
C ASN A 192 -9.13 -27.30 12.76
N ASP A 193 -9.54 -26.65 11.66
CA ASP A 193 -10.49 -27.21 10.68
C ASP A 193 -9.80 -27.64 9.37
N ASP A 194 -8.46 -27.77 9.34
CA ASP A 194 -7.74 -28.33 8.19
C ASP A 194 -8.10 -29.82 7.92
N ASP A 195 -8.84 -30.46 8.84
CA ASP A 195 -9.37 -31.82 8.69
C ASP A 195 -10.84 -31.88 8.21
N LEU A 196 -11.54 -30.75 8.02
CA LEU A 196 -12.92 -30.76 7.51
C LEU A 196 -12.98 -30.30 6.05
N PRO A 197 -13.45 -31.15 5.11
CA PRO A 197 -13.57 -30.78 3.71
C PRO A 197 -14.48 -29.56 3.55
N GLU A 198 -14.07 -28.62 2.70
CA GLU A 198 -14.70 -27.31 2.47
C GLU A 198 -16.23 -27.40 2.23
N GLY A 199 -16.69 -28.50 1.62
CA GLY A 199 -18.12 -28.78 1.43
C GLY A 199 -18.92 -28.96 2.73
N LEU A 200 -18.31 -29.47 3.80
CA LEU A 200 -18.96 -29.74 5.09
C LEU A 200 -19.06 -28.47 5.95
N LEU A 201 -18.13 -27.53 5.78
CA LEU A 201 -18.19 -26.19 6.37
C LEU A 201 -19.33 -25.37 5.76
N LEU A 202 -19.44 -25.38 4.43
CA LEU A 202 -20.58 -24.78 3.73
C LEU A 202 -21.90 -25.44 4.11
N GLN A 203 -21.91 -26.77 4.25
CA GLN A 203 -23.10 -27.51 4.70
C GLN A 203 -23.50 -27.14 6.14
N LYS A 204 -22.56 -27.03 7.09
CA LYS A 204 -22.88 -26.61 8.48
C LYS A 204 -23.33 -25.15 8.57
N LEU A 205 -22.77 -24.27 7.74
CA LEU A 205 -23.20 -22.87 7.68
C LEU A 205 -24.58 -22.74 7.00
N ALA A 206 -24.86 -23.54 5.96
CA ALA A 206 -26.14 -23.59 5.27
C ALA A 206 -27.25 -24.29 6.10
N ILE A 207 -26.94 -25.36 6.84
CA ILE A 207 -27.89 -26.08 7.70
C ILE A 207 -28.43 -25.18 8.82
N LYS A 208 -27.66 -24.16 9.24
CA LYS A 208 -28.11 -23.23 10.28
C LYS A 208 -28.96 -22.07 9.74
N SER A 209 -28.90 -21.81 8.44
CA SER A 209 -29.72 -20.80 7.75
C SER A 209 -30.93 -21.44 7.07
N ASP A 210 -31.85 -21.96 7.88
CA ASP A 210 -33.26 -22.08 7.49
C ASP A 210 -33.79 -23.35 6.82
N THR A 211 -33.78 -24.46 7.57
CA THR A 211 -34.79 -25.52 7.38
C THR A 211 -36.23 -25.00 7.43
N LYS A 212 -36.47 -23.89 8.16
CA LYS A 212 -37.78 -23.25 8.24
C LYS A 212 -38.18 -22.55 6.93
N TYR A 213 -37.24 -21.91 6.22
CA TYR A 213 -37.57 -21.19 4.99
C TYR A 213 -37.63 -22.12 3.79
N GLU A 214 -36.81 -23.19 3.76
CA GLU A 214 -36.99 -24.25 2.76
C GLU A 214 -38.38 -24.90 2.85
N GLN A 215 -38.88 -25.13 4.07
CA GLN A 215 -40.25 -25.64 4.26
C GLN A 215 -41.31 -24.65 3.77
N ILE A 216 -41.14 -23.35 4.03
CA ILE A 216 -42.07 -22.31 3.54
C ILE A 216 -42.05 -22.23 2.01
N ILE A 217 -40.87 -22.30 1.38
CA ILE A 217 -40.73 -22.24 -0.08
C ILE A 217 -41.35 -23.48 -0.73
N LEU A 218 -41.11 -24.68 -0.18
CA LEU A 218 -41.73 -25.92 -0.66
C LEU A 218 -43.26 -25.88 -0.53
N GLN A 219 -43.76 -25.36 0.58
CA GLN A 219 -45.20 -25.22 0.81
C GLN A 219 -45.83 -24.24 -0.20
N GLN A 220 -45.18 -23.09 -0.46
CA GLN A 220 -45.63 -22.13 -1.47
C GLN A 220 -45.59 -22.72 -2.89
N GLN A 221 -44.57 -23.52 -3.22
CA GLN A 221 -44.48 -24.16 -4.53
C GLN A 221 -45.57 -25.22 -4.74
N GLN A 222 -45.94 -25.95 -3.68
CA GLN A 222 -47.06 -26.91 -3.73
C GLN A 222 -48.39 -26.19 -3.92
N GLU A 223 -48.62 -25.09 -3.20
CA GLU A 223 -49.83 -24.27 -3.33
C GLU A 223 -49.99 -23.70 -4.74
N ILE A 224 -48.91 -23.17 -5.34
CA ILE A 224 -48.92 -22.68 -6.73
C ILE A 224 -49.25 -23.79 -7.73
N ARG A 225 -48.77 -25.01 -7.51
CA ARG A 225 -49.10 -26.15 -8.40
C ARG A 225 -50.58 -26.49 -8.32
N MET A 226 -51.15 -26.55 -7.12
CA MET A 226 -52.57 -26.84 -6.94
C MET A 226 -53.45 -25.76 -7.59
N LEU A 227 -53.11 -24.48 -7.42
CA LEU A 227 -53.83 -23.36 -8.06
C LEU A 227 -53.73 -23.39 -9.59
N ARG A 228 -52.63 -23.89 -10.15
CA ARG A 228 -52.48 -24.05 -11.61
C ARG A 228 -53.31 -25.22 -12.14
N GLU A 229 -53.39 -26.31 -11.41
CA GLU A 229 -54.24 -27.46 -11.76
C GLU A 229 -55.72 -27.09 -11.67
N GLU A 230 -56.14 -26.41 -10.60
CA GLU A 230 -57.50 -25.90 -10.43
C GLU A 230 -57.91 -24.93 -11.55
N ASN A 231 -57.03 -23.97 -11.90
CA ASN A 231 -57.29 -23.06 -13.02
C ASN A 231 -57.34 -23.78 -14.37
N ARG A 232 -56.59 -24.88 -14.55
CA ARG A 232 -56.63 -25.67 -15.77
C ARG A 232 -57.97 -26.42 -15.91
N GLU A 233 -58.46 -27.00 -14.81
CA GLU A 233 -59.77 -27.66 -14.78
C GLU A 233 -60.92 -26.67 -15.01
N LEU A 234 -60.81 -25.44 -14.51
CA LEU A 234 -61.78 -24.38 -14.75
C LEU A 234 -61.71 -23.80 -16.18
N GLY A 235 -60.51 -23.74 -16.78
CA GLY A 235 -60.29 -23.23 -18.13
C GLY A 235 -60.77 -24.15 -19.26
N GLU A 236 -60.71 -25.47 -19.06
CA GLU A 236 -61.22 -26.44 -20.04
C GLU A 236 -62.76 -26.39 -20.21
N GLY A 237 -63.47 -25.61 -19.39
CA GLY A 237 -64.93 -25.43 -19.46
C GLY A 237 -65.44 -24.31 -20.38
N ASP A 238 -64.63 -23.33 -20.80
CA ASP A 238 -65.14 -22.12 -21.47
C ASP A 238 -64.50 -21.81 -22.85
N ASP A 239 -63.46 -22.55 -23.24
CA ASP A 239 -62.81 -22.39 -24.56
C ASP A 239 -63.70 -22.80 -25.74
N SER A 240 -64.85 -23.45 -25.50
CA SER A 240 -65.82 -23.77 -26.56
C SER A 240 -66.74 -22.60 -26.93
N LYS A 241 -66.68 -21.44 -26.25
CA LYS A 241 -67.58 -20.28 -26.54
C LYS A 241 -66.87 -19.03 -27.05
N ASN A 242 -65.55 -18.89 -26.89
CA ASN A 242 -64.84 -17.65 -27.26
C ASN A 242 -64.17 -17.65 -28.64
N ASN A 243 -64.13 -18.78 -29.35
CA ASN A 243 -63.59 -18.84 -30.72
C ASN A 243 -64.45 -18.13 -31.79
N ASN A 244 -65.60 -17.53 -31.43
CA ASN A 244 -66.41 -16.72 -32.35
C ASN A 244 -66.26 -15.19 -32.14
N LYS A 245 -65.41 -14.73 -31.21
CA LYS A 245 -65.29 -13.29 -30.90
C LYS A 245 -63.90 -12.70 -31.13
N ALA A 246 -62.94 -13.51 -31.59
CA ALA A 246 -61.57 -13.09 -31.86
C ALA A 246 -61.35 -12.51 -33.26
N ASP A 247 -62.32 -12.61 -34.19
CA ASP A 247 -62.20 -12.05 -35.55
C ASP A 247 -62.63 -10.56 -35.65
N GLU A 248 -62.99 -9.89 -34.55
CA GLU A 248 -63.47 -8.49 -34.57
C GLU A 248 -62.57 -7.46 -33.87
N LEU A 249 -61.41 -7.83 -33.31
CA LEU A 249 -60.60 -6.91 -32.47
C LEU A 249 -59.15 -6.67 -32.94
N ASP A 250 -58.82 -7.03 -34.19
CA ASP A 250 -57.47 -6.80 -34.75
C ASP A 250 -57.21 -5.36 -35.25
N ASP A 251 -58.15 -4.41 -35.08
CA ASP A 251 -58.01 -3.06 -35.66
C ASP A 251 -57.68 -1.91 -34.65
N GLU A 252 -57.60 -2.16 -33.33
CA GLU A 252 -57.36 -1.08 -32.34
C GLU A 252 -55.98 -1.10 -31.64
N GLY A 253 -55.17 -2.16 -31.81
CA GLY A 253 -53.93 -2.34 -31.03
C GLY A 253 -52.70 -1.51 -31.46
N SER A 254 -52.72 -0.90 -32.66
CA SER A 254 -51.50 -0.32 -33.25
C SER A 254 -51.09 1.06 -32.72
N GLN A 255 -51.87 1.71 -31.84
CA GLN A 255 -51.56 3.07 -31.37
C GLN A 255 -50.88 3.17 -30.01
N HIS A 256 -50.88 2.13 -29.17
CA HIS A 256 -50.36 2.29 -27.79
C HIS A 256 -48.86 1.97 -27.61
N SER A 257 -48.21 1.36 -28.60
CA SER A 257 -46.78 0.98 -28.49
C SER A 257 -45.79 2.13 -28.72
N LYS A 258 -46.23 3.37 -29.00
CA LYS A 258 -45.33 4.51 -29.26
C LYS A 258 -45.01 5.38 -28.03
N ASN A 259 -45.68 5.19 -26.89
CA ASN A 259 -45.53 6.11 -25.75
C ASN A 259 -44.61 5.63 -24.62
N VAL A 260 -44.01 4.44 -24.70
CA VAL A 260 -43.22 3.87 -23.58
C VAL A 260 -41.70 3.99 -23.77
N ALA A 261 -41.22 4.49 -24.92
CA ALA A 261 -39.78 4.56 -25.22
C ALA A 261 -39.05 5.84 -24.73
N VAL A 262 -39.64 6.65 -23.84
CA VAL A 262 -39.11 8.01 -23.54
C VAL A 262 -38.52 8.18 -22.12
N ILE A 263 -38.52 7.16 -21.25
CA ILE A 263 -38.16 7.39 -19.83
C ILE A 263 -37.06 6.45 -19.33
N ILE A 264 -35.91 6.33 -19.99
CA ILE A 264 -34.66 5.90 -19.31
C ILE A 264 -33.46 6.51 -20.07
N GLY A 265 -32.92 7.62 -19.56
CA GLY A 265 -31.67 8.18 -20.06
C GLY A 265 -31.38 9.55 -19.46
N GLU A 266 -30.69 9.56 -18.31
CA GLU A 266 -30.03 10.66 -17.58
C GLU A 266 -30.06 10.17 -16.11
N ASP A 267 -28.96 9.74 -15.51
CA ASP A 267 -27.84 10.56 -15.03
C ASP A 267 -26.61 9.66 -14.79
N ASP A 268 -25.40 10.20 -14.98
CA ASP A 268 -24.25 10.04 -14.07
C ASP A 268 -23.04 10.82 -14.64
N GLU A 269 -22.76 11.98 -14.02
CA GLU A 269 -21.45 12.65 -13.96
C GLU A 269 -20.68 12.19 -12.70
#